data_AF-A0A535XC97-F1
#
_entry.id   AF-A0A535XC97-F1
#
_cell.length_a   1.000
_cell.length_b   1.000
_cell.length_c   1.000
_cell.angle_alpha   90.00
_cell.angle_beta   90.00
_cell.angle_gamma   90.00
#
_symmetry.space_group_name_H-M   'P 1'
#
loop_
_entity.id
_entity.type
_entity.pdbx_description
1 polymer ?
#
loop_
_entity_poly.entity_id
_entity_poly.type
_entity_poly.pdbx_seq_one_letter_code
_entity_poly.pdbx_strand_id
1 'polypeptide(L)'
;MAKPRPEKKPEPAAPGTTRILPIQRQLGDRVTDATGEWEVITRPYVSAGGKLASAHVRKIGRPETTDLRTWSAHERIAVKRGAA
;
A
#
# COMPACT_ATOMS: atom_id res chain seq x y z
N MET A 1 13.10 -17.27 -26.76
CA MET A 1 12.53 -15.91 -26.94
C MET A 1 11.10 -15.93 -26.41
N ALA A 2 10.77 -15.18 -25.36
CA ALA A 2 9.43 -15.22 -24.75
C ALA A 2 8.84 -13.81 -24.56
N LYS A 3 8.00 -13.45 -25.55
CA LYS A 3 6.78 -12.60 -25.59
C LYS A 3 6.65 -11.37 -24.65
N PRO A 4 6.24 -10.19 -25.18
CA PRO A 4 6.08 -8.95 -24.43
C PRO A 4 4.83 -9.01 -23.52
N ARG A 5 4.96 -8.61 -22.26
CA ARG A 5 3.85 -8.54 -21.30
C ARG A 5 3.22 -7.14 -21.39
N PRO A 6 1.89 -6.99 -21.40
CA PRO A 6 1.21 -5.83 -21.95
C PRO A 6 1.37 -4.60 -21.06
N GLU A 7 1.68 -3.47 -21.68
CA GLU A 7 1.52 -2.12 -21.12
C GLU A 7 0.03 -1.84 -20.85
N LYS A 8 -0.51 -2.31 -19.72
CA LYS A 8 -1.80 -1.78 -19.24
C LYS A 8 -1.56 -0.35 -18.76
N LYS A 9 -1.81 0.62 -19.64
CA LYS A 9 -2.17 2.00 -19.27
C LYS A 9 -3.08 1.94 -18.05
N PRO A 10 -2.69 2.52 -16.90
CA PRO A 10 -3.52 2.43 -15.72
C PRO A 10 -4.82 3.21 -15.98
N GLU A 11 -5.95 2.50 -15.92
CA GLU A 11 -7.29 3.08 -15.93
C GLU A 11 -7.38 4.30 -14.97
N PRO A 12 -8.21 5.31 -15.31
CA PRO A 12 -8.48 6.44 -14.44
C PRO A 12 -8.91 5.91 -13.07
N ALA A 13 -8.13 6.21 -12.03
CA ALA A 13 -8.45 5.76 -10.69
C ALA A 13 -9.81 6.35 -10.30
N ALA A 14 -10.72 5.48 -9.82
CA ALA A 14 -12.00 5.90 -9.28
C ALA A 14 -11.82 7.10 -8.32
N PRO A 15 -12.69 8.12 -8.37
CA PRO A 15 -12.58 9.31 -7.54
C PRO A 15 -12.54 8.88 -6.06
N GLY A 16 -11.39 9.13 -5.40
CA GLY A 16 -11.12 8.72 -4.02
C GLY A 16 -9.93 7.75 -3.84
N THR A 17 -9.36 7.18 -4.90
CA THR A 17 -8.17 6.33 -4.82
C THR A 17 -6.90 7.09 -5.25
N THR A 18 -6.14 7.62 -4.30
CA THR A 18 -4.85 8.28 -4.61
C THR A 18 -3.77 7.21 -4.77
N ARG A 19 -3.04 7.23 -5.89
CA ARG A 19 -1.86 6.38 -6.11
C ARG A 19 -0.60 7.04 -5.55
N ILE A 20 -0.17 6.61 -4.36
CA ILE A 20 1.04 7.15 -3.70
C ILE A 20 2.13 6.08 -3.62
N LEU A 21 3.37 6.53 -3.44
CA LEU A 21 4.47 5.63 -3.10
C LEU A 21 4.26 5.08 -1.68
N PRO A 22 4.71 3.86 -1.37
CA PRO A 22 4.47 3.29 -0.05
C PRO A 22 5.12 4.12 1.06
N ILE A 23 6.23 4.81 0.77
CA ILE A 23 6.89 5.74 1.70
C ILE A 23 6.08 7.01 2.02
N GLN A 24 5.09 7.34 1.18
CA GLN A 24 4.21 8.48 1.37
C GLN A 24 2.93 8.13 2.15
N ARG A 25 2.75 6.84 2.50
CA ARG A 25 1.65 6.39 3.39
C ARG A 25 1.85 6.98 4.78
N GLN A 26 0.75 7.37 5.41
CA GLN A 26 0.73 7.95 6.74
C GLN A 26 0.16 6.97 7.76
N LEU A 27 0.38 7.26 9.04
CA LEU A 27 -0.30 6.57 10.12
C LEU A 27 -1.82 6.75 9.96
N GLY A 28 -2.59 5.69 10.15
CA GLY A 28 -4.03 5.68 9.95
C GLY A 28 -4.47 5.47 8.50
N ASP A 29 -3.55 5.41 7.53
CA ASP A 29 -3.92 5.05 6.15
C ASP A 29 -4.52 3.64 6.10
N ARG A 30 -5.59 3.50 5.32
CA ARG A 30 -6.23 2.21 5.11
C ARG A 30 -5.66 1.52 3.86
N VAL A 31 -5.32 0.26 4.03
CA VAL A 31 -4.81 -0.63 3.00
C VAL A 31 -5.77 -1.80 2.88
N THR A 32 -6.37 -1.97 1.71
CA THR A 32 -7.17 -3.14 1.40
C THR A 32 -6.29 -4.14 0.68
N ASP A 33 -6.20 -5.36 1.21
CA ASP A 33 -5.49 -6.49 0.62
C ASP A 33 -6.42 -7.69 0.53
N ALA A 34 -5.96 -8.80 -0.06
CA ALA A 34 -6.72 -10.04 -0.16
C ALA A 34 -7.21 -10.56 1.21
N THR A 35 -6.47 -10.27 2.30
CA THR A 35 -6.83 -10.69 3.67
C THR A 35 -7.82 -9.74 4.38
N GLY A 36 -8.21 -8.63 3.73
CA GLY A 36 -9.16 -7.64 4.24
C GLY A 36 -8.56 -6.23 4.36
N GLU A 37 -9.18 -5.41 5.20
CA GLU A 37 -8.77 -4.03 5.44
C GLU A 37 -7.84 -3.91 6.65
N TRP A 38 -6.78 -3.13 6.46
CA TRP A 38 -5.71 -2.91 7.42
C TRP A 38 -5.44 -1.42 7.58
N GLU A 39 -5.02 -1.00 8.75
CA GLU A 39 -4.65 0.36 9.10
C GLU A 39 -3.15 0.43 9.36
N VAL A 40 -2.46 1.41 8.77
CA VAL A 40 -1.03 1.64 9.02
C VAL A 40 -0.83 2.18 10.43
N ILE A 41 -0.09 1.46 11.28
CA ILE A 41 0.15 1.84 12.68
C ILE A 41 1.59 2.30 12.96
N THR A 42 2.52 2.09 12.02
CA THR A 42 3.87 2.65 12.10
C THR A 42 4.22 3.41 10.83
N ARG A 43 5.10 4.41 10.93
CA ARG A 43 5.56 5.15 9.75
C ARG A 43 6.28 4.18 8.80
N PRO A 44 5.95 4.19 7.51
CA PRO A 44 6.67 3.39 6.54
C PRO A 44 8.15 3.77 6.51
N TYR A 45 9.01 2.76 6.39
CA TYR A 45 10.45 2.94 6.26
C TYR A 45 10.98 2.14 5.07
N VAL A 46 12.08 2.62 4.48
CA VAL A 46 12.73 1.93 3.37
C VAL A 46 13.64 0.81 3.89
N SER A 47 13.63 -0.31 3.18
CA SER A 47 14.43 -1.51 3.45
C SER A 47 15.06 -2.03 2.17
N ALA A 48 15.96 -3.01 2.28
CA ALA A 48 16.65 -3.63 1.13
C ALA A 48 17.32 -2.60 0.20
N GLY A 49 18.03 -1.63 0.78
CA GLY A 49 18.74 -0.60 0.02
C GLY A 49 17.82 0.37 -0.75
N GLY A 50 16.60 0.61 -0.25
CA GLY A 50 15.64 1.52 -0.89
C GLY A 50 14.72 0.86 -1.91
N LYS A 51 14.85 -0.45 -2.16
CA LYS A 51 13.98 -1.17 -3.10
C LYS A 51 12.61 -1.48 -2.53
N LEU A 52 12.54 -1.65 -1.21
CA LEU A 52 11.32 -2.02 -0.51
C LEU A 52 10.96 -0.94 0.50
N ALA A 53 9.67 -0.79 0.74
CA ALA A 53 9.14 0.02 1.81
C ALA A 53 8.24 -0.87 2.65
N SER A 54 8.40 -0.81 3.97
CA SER A 54 7.70 -1.66 4.91
C SER A 54 7.04 -0.82 6.00
N ALA A 55 5.88 -1.25 6.47
CA ALA A 55 5.18 -0.64 7.61
C ALA A 55 4.41 -1.70 8.39
N HIS A 56 4.26 -1.51 9.69
CA HIS A 56 3.35 -2.33 10.48
C HIS A 56 1.92 -1.84 10.23
N VAL A 57 1.05 -2.82 10.01
CA VAL A 57 -0.37 -2.60 9.80
C VAL A 57 -1.15 -3.41 10.81
N ARG A 58 -2.33 -2.92 11.17
CA ARG A 58 -3.25 -3.56 12.12
C ARG A 58 -4.58 -3.82 11.44
N LYS A 59 -5.19 -4.97 11.68
CA LYS A 59 -6.47 -5.30 11.06
C LYS A 59 -7.58 -4.38 11.57
N ILE A 60 -8.36 -3.80 10.67
CA ILE A 60 -9.51 -2.99 11.06
C ILE A 60 -10.57 -3.91 11.69
N GLY A 61 -11.02 -3.56 12.90
CA GLY A 61 -11.95 -4.37 13.69
C GLY A 61 -11.32 -5.49 14.51
N ARG A 62 -10.02 -5.77 14.38
CA ARG A 62 -9.27 -6.72 15.22
C ARG A 62 -7.89 -6.16 15.59
N PRO A 63 -7.82 -5.30 16.62
CA PRO A 63 -6.60 -4.57 16.93
C PRO A 63 -5.44 -5.44 17.43
N GLU A 64 -5.72 -6.66 17.90
CA GLU A 64 -4.73 -7.67 18.27
C GLU A 64 -3.96 -8.24 17.06
N THR A 65 -4.53 -8.13 15.85
CA THR A 65 -3.92 -8.65 14.63
C THR A 65 -3.06 -7.57 13.99
N THR A 66 -1.76 -7.64 14.23
CA THR A 66 -0.75 -6.78 13.60
C THR A 66 0.09 -7.59 12.63
N ASP A 67 0.47 -7.00 11.49
CA ASP A 67 1.28 -7.64 10.45
C ASP A 67 2.31 -6.65 9.87
N LEU A 68 3.41 -7.15 9.33
CA LEU A 68 4.40 -6.34 8.63
C LEU A 68 4.13 -6.39 7.13
N ARG A 69 3.63 -5.28 6.59
CA ARG A 69 3.42 -5.18 5.15
C ARG A 69 4.64 -4.61 4.46
N THR A 70 5.05 -5.26 3.39
CA THR A 70 6.19 -4.83 2.56
C THR A 70 5.72 -4.64 1.13
N TRP A 71 6.16 -3.54 0.52
CA TRP A 71 5.83 -3.13 -0.82
C TRP A 71 7.09 -2.76 -1.59
N SER A 72 7.03 -2.79 -2.92
CA SER A 72 8.07 -2.20 -3.76
C SER A 72 8.06 -0.67 -3.62
N ALA A 73 9.18 -0.07 -3.22
CA ALA A 73 9.24 1.36 -2.86
C ALA A 73 8.91 2.30 -4.04
N HIS A 74 9.02 1.79 -5.27
CA HIS A 74 8.78 2.53 -6.50
C HIS A 74 7.41 2.19 -7.12
N GLU A 75 6.69 1.21 -6.57
CA GLU A 75 5.37 0.84 -7.07
C GLU A 75 4.31 1.73 -6.43
N ARG A 76 3.48 2.33 -7.29
CA ARG A 76 2.38 3.18 -6.84
C ARG A 76 1.21 2.32 -6.41
N ILE A 77 0.88 2.38 -5.13
CA ILE A 77 -0.20 1.58 -4.55
C ILE A 77 -1.46 2.44 -4.46
N ALA A 78 -2.59 1.84 -4.82
CA ALA A 78 -3.90 2.41 -4.60
C ALA A 78 -4.17 2.60 -3.09
N VAL A 79 -4.46 3.84 -2.69
CA VAL A 79 -4.85 4.18 -1.32
C VAL A 79 -6.26 4.73 -1.36
N LYS A 80 -7.15 4.15 -0.56
CA LYS A 80 -8.38 4.83 -0.19
C LYS A 80 -8.09 5.61 1.08
N ARG A 81 -7.92 6.93 0.95
CA ARG A 81 -8.02 7.81 2.11
C ARG A 81 -9.49 8.00 2.41
N GLY A 82 -9.90 7.73 3.64
CA GLY A 82 -11.19 8.22 4.10
C GLY A 82 -11.20 9.74 3.97
N ALA A 83 -12.16 10.29 3.24
CA ALA A 83 -12.44 11.72 3.31
C ALA A 83 -12.76 12.05 4.77
N ALA A 84 -12.05 13.04 5.31
CA ALA A 84 -12.49 13.73 6.51
C ALA A 84 -13.75 14.54 6.20
#